data_AF-A0A5D3FB37-F1
#
_entry.id   AF-A0A5D3FB37-F1
#
_cell.length_a   1.000
_cell.length_b   1.000
_cell.length_c   1.000
_cell.angle_alpha   90.00
_cell.angle_beta   90.00
_cell.angle_gamma   90.00
#
_symmetry.space_group_name_H-M   'P 1'
#
loop_
_entity.id
_entity.type
_entity.pdbx_description
1 polymer ?
#
loop_
_entity_poly.entity_id
_entity_poly.type
_entity_poly.pdbx_seq_one_letter_code
_entity_poly.pdbx_strand_id
1 'polypeptide(L)'
;MSGLMLLDTPSLYFRAFFGVPESVTADDGTPVNAVRGLIDMIARLVQDRSPDRLVCCMDADWRPAFRVAALPSYKAHRVADDGGDQTPDALEAQLPVIDEVLDAFGLARAGVPGYEADDVIGTLAVRGAADGPVDIVTGDRDLFQLVDDGGPVCVLYTARGIRNLQIMGEKEVAAKYGIPGRGYGDYATLRGDPSDGLPGVPGVGDKTAAALVTRFGSVEGILAALDAGTDEGFPAGARRRMEAAREYLAAAETVVRVVTDIDAPELAALDDRLPAGARDPEKLVALADRWNLGGPVNRLLNALTR
;
A
#
# COMPACT_ATOMS: atom_id res chain seq x y z
N MET A 1 -16.36 -18.85 -1.06
CA MET A 1 -16.20 -17.41 -1.36
C MET A 1 -14.80 -17.25 -1.91
N SER A 2 -14.65 -16.52 -3.01
CA SER A 2 -13.36 -16.39 -3.69
C SER A 2 -12.50 -15.37 -2.94
N GLY A 3 -11.31 -15.76 -2.48
CA GLY A 3 -10.40 -14.86 -1.75
C GLY A 3 -9.59 -13.99 -2.72
N LEU A 4 -9.60 -12.67 -2.50
CA LEU A 4 -8.79 -11.71 -3.26
C LEU A 4 -7.58 -11.27 -2.45
N MET A 5 -6.40 -11.32 -3.07
CA MET A 5 -5.17 -10.77 -2.52
C MET A 5 -4.68 -9.59 -3.34
N LEU A 6 -4.48 -8.45 -2.67
CA LEU A 6 -3.98 -7.22 -3.28
C LEU A 6 -2.56 -6.97 -2.76
N LEU A 7 -1.60 -6.98 -3.67
CA LEU A 7 -0.20 -6.74 -3.34
C LEU A 7 0.14 -5.28 -3.61
N ASP A 8 0.59 -4.58 -2.58
CA ASP A 8 1.34 -3.32 -2.74
C ASP A 8 2.73 -3.67 -3.28
N THR A 9 2.81 -3.77 -4.61
CA THR A 9 4.01 -4.29 -5.29
C THR A 9 5.22 -3.40 -5.05
N PRO A 10 5.11 -2.04 -5.09
CA PRO A 10 6.17 -1.13 -4.68
C PRO A 10 6.69 -1.40 -3.28
N SER A 11 5.83 -1.43 -2.27
CA SER A 11 6.23 -1.72 -0.90
C SER A 11 6.96 -3.07 -0.80
N LEU A 12 6.49 -4.09 -1.52
CA LEU A 12 7.10 -5.43 -1.51
C LEU A 12 8.46 -5.49 -2.21
N TYR A 13 8.66 -4.88 -3.37
CA TYR A 13 9.97 -4.91 -4.03
C TYR A 13 11.01 -4.04 -3.31
N PHE A 14 10.62 -2.90 -2.71
CA PHE A 14 11.53 -2.13 -1.86
C PHE A 14 11.94 -2.94 -0.63
N ARG A 15 10.98 -3.65 -0.02
CA ARG A 15 11.27 -4.54 1.10
C ARG A 15 12.16 -5.72 0.70
N ALA A 16 12.01 -6.23 -0.51
CA ALA A 16 12.88 -7.25 -1.07
C ALA A 16 14.30 -6.72 -1.28
N PHE A 17 14.42 -5.54 -1.89
CA PHE A 17 15.69 -4.86 -2.16
C PHE A 17 16.51 -4.66 -0.88
N PHE A 18 15.92 -4.06 0.16
CA PHE A 18 16.63 -3.82 1.43
C PHE A 18 16.75 -5.07 2.32
N GLY A 19 15.92 -6.10 2.08
CA GLY A 19 15.86 -7.32 2.90
C GLY A 19 16.71 -8.48 2.40
N VAL A 20 17.11 -8.45 1.12
CA VAL A 20 17.93 -9.49 0.47
C VAL A 20 19.27 -8.87 0.05
N PRO A 21 20.42 -9.51 0.36
CA PRO A 21 21.73 -8.94 0.01
C PRO A 21 21.88 -8.66 -1.48
N GLU A 22 22.41 -7.49 -1.84
CA GLU A 22 22.72 -7.12 -3.24
C GLU A 22 23.80 -8.01 -3.89
N SER A 23 24.54 -8.79 -3.10
CA SER A 23 25.45 -9.82 -3.61
C SER A 23 24.73 -10.98 -4.30
N VAL A 24 23.40 -11.02 -4.24
CA VAL A 24 22.58 -11.92 -5.05
C VAL A 24 22.44 -11.32 -6.46
N THR A 25 23.30 -11.75 -7.37
CA THR A 25 23.41 -11.24 -8.74
C THR A 25 23.09 -12.29 -9.81
N ALA A 26 22.81 -11.80 -11.01
CA ALA A 26 22.89 -12.57 -12.25
C ALA A 26 24.36 -12.83 -12.63
N ASP A 27 24.58 -13.65 -13.67
CA ASP A 27 25.92 -14.05 -14.12
C ASP A 27 26.75 -12.86 -14.65
N ASP A 28 26.09 -11.83 -15.16
CA ASP A 28 26.73 -10.57 -15.60
C ASP A 28 27.05 -9.61 -14.45
N GLY A 29 26.74 -9.98 -13.20
CA GLY A 29 26.97 -9.18 -12.01
C GLY A 29 25.83 -8.22 -11.65
N THR A 30 24.77 -8.16 -12.45
CA THR A 30 23.60 -7.31 -12.15
C THR A 30 22.88 -7.79 -10.88
N PRO A 31 22.62 -6.93 -9.89
CA PRO A 31 21.81 -7.28 -8.72
C PRO A 31 20.40 -7.73 -9.12
N VAL A 32 19.93 -8.82 -8.51
CA VAL A 32 18.57 -9.38 -8.73
C VAL A 32 17.85 -9.68 -7.40
N ASN A 33 18.33 -9.08 -6.32
CA ASN A 33 17.86 -9.29 -4.95
C ASN A 33 16.38 -8.88 -4.76
N ALA A 34 15.94 -7.78 -5.37
CA ALA A 34 14.54 -7.34 -5.31
C ALA A 34 13.62 -8.27 -6.10
N VAL A 35 14.00 -8.63 -7.34
CA VAL A 35 13.25 -9.57 -8.20
C VAL A 35 13.06 -10.90 -7.47
N ARG A 36 14.16 -11.49 -6.99
CA ARG A 36 14.13 -12.79 -6.31
C ARG A 36 13.31 -12.73 -5.03
N GLY A 37 13.51 -11.68 -4.24
CA GLY A 37 12.77 -11.49 -3.00
C GLY A 37 11.27 -11.35 -3.26
N LEU A 38 10.84 -10.54 -4.24
CA LEU A 38 9.43 -10.38 -4.58
C LEU A 38 8.78 -11.70 -4.99
N ILE A 39 9.39 -12.47 -5.91
CA ILE A 39 8.87 -13.77 -6.35
C ILE A 39 8.73 -14.74 -5.16
N ASP A 40 9.72 -14.78 -4.27
CA ASP A 40 9.68 -15.62 -3.07
C ASP A 40 8.57 -15.19 -2.09
N MET A 41 8.32 -13.89 -1.97
CA MET A 41 7.23 -13.37 -1.15
C MET A 41 5.88 -13.77 -1.73
N ILE A 42 5.68 -13.62 -3.04
CA ILE A 42 4.44 -14.02 -3.72
C ILE A 42 4.22 -15.52 -3.58
N ALA A 43 5.23 -16.35 -3.87
CA ALA A 43 5.15 -17.80 -3.74
C ALA A 43 4.69 -18.23 -2.34
N ARG A 44 5.25 -17.58 -1.31
CA ARG A 44 4.87 -17.85 0.07
C ARG A 44 3.45 -17.38 0.40
N LEU A 45 3.07 -16.18 -0.03
CA LEU A 45 1.72 -15.64 0.22
C LEU A 45 0.65 -16.53 -0.43
N VAL A 46 0.86 -16.95 -1.67
CA VAL A 46 0.00 -17.90 -2.37
C VAL A 46 -0.08 -19.23 -1.61
N GLN A 47 1.06 -19.76 -1.17
CA GLN A 47 1.09 -21.02 -0.42
C GLN A 47 0.40 -20.93 0.95
N ASP A 48 0.59 -19.84 1.69
CA ASP A 48 0.13 -19.69 3.07
C ASP A 48 -1.35 -19.25 3.15
N ARG A 49 -1.86 -18.55 2.11
CA ARG A 49 -3.21 -17.95 2.10
C ARG A 49 -4.15 -18.53 1.05
N SER A 50 -3.62 -19.21 0.03
CA SER A 50 -4.37 -19.85 -1.06
C SER A 50 -5.47 -18.94 -1.66
N PRO A 51 -5.13 -17.73 -2.13
CA PRO A 51 -6.11 -16.85 -2.76
C PRO A 51 -6.53 -17.40 -4.12
N ASP A 52 -7.78 -17.16 -4.51
CA ASP A 52 -8.29 -17.50 -5.85
C ASP A 52 -7.99 -16.39 -6.87
N ARG A 53 -7.85 -15.15 -6.38
CA ARG A 53 -7.60 -13.93 -7.14
C ARG A 53 -6.41 -13.20 -6.55
N LEU A 54 -5.53 -12.67 -7.39
CA LEU A 54 -4.36 -11.92 -6.95
C LEU A 54 -4.04 -10.79 -7.93
N VAL A 55 -3.85 -9.59 -7.39
CA VAL A 55 -3.44 -8.41 -8.18
C VAL A 55 -2.16 -7.82 -7.60
N CYS A 56 -1.17 -7.65 -8.47
CA CYS A 56 -0.01 -6.81 -8.23
C CYS A 56 -0.40 -5.36 -8.53
N CYS A 57 -0.72 -4.58 -7.49
CA CYS A 57 -1.02 -3.16 -7.61
C CYS A 57 0.28 -2.38 -7.78
N MET A 58 0.31 -1.45 -8.73
CA MET A 58 1.50 -0.72 -9.18
C MET A 58 1.25 0.78 -9.08
N ASP A 59 2.30 1.54 -8.77
CA ASP A 59 2.28 2.99 -8.93
C ASP A 59 2.37 3.33 -10.42
N ALA A 60 1.27 3.85 -10.99
CA ALA A 60 1.34 4.52 -12.29
C ALA A 60 1.73 6.00 -12.14
N ASP A 61 1.43 6.58 -10.97
CA ASP A 61 1.96 7.86 -10.51
C ASP A 61 2.19 7.78 -8.99
N TRP A 62 3.45 7.58 -8.59
CA TRP A 62 3.85 7.43 -7.17
C TRP A 62 3.64 8.70 -6.33
N ARG A 63 3.47 9.85 -7.00
CA ARG A 63 3.30 11.17 -6.40
C ARG A 63 2.32 12.03 -7.24
N PRO A 64 1.02 11.70 -7.19
CA PRO A 64 0.00 12.32 -8.02
C PRO A 64 -0.08 13.83 -7.90
N ALA A 65 -0.25 14.49 -9.04
CA ALA A 65 -0.35 15.95 -9.12
C ALA A 65 -1.45 16.53 -8.23
N PHE A 66 -2.58 15.82 -8.05
CA PHE A 66 -3.69 16.30 -7.21
C PHE A 66 -3.31 16.33 -5.72
N ARG A 67 -2.52 15.36 -5.23
CA ARG A 67 -2.00 15.37 -3.85
C ARG A 67 -0.96 16.46 -3.65
N VAL A 68 -0.05 16.64 -4.61
CA VAL A 68 0.96 17.72 -4.56
C VAL A 68 0.32 19.10 -4.61
N ALA A 69 -0.74 19.27 -5.41
CA ALA A 69 -1.50 20.52 -5.48
C ALA A 69 -2.21 20.82 -4.16
N ALA A 70 -2.75 19.80 -3.49
CA ALA A 70 -3.37 19.96 -2.17
C ALA A 70 -2.31 20.28 -1.10
N LEU A 71 -1.20 19.55 -1.07
CA LEU A 71 -0.13 19.76 -0.09
C LEU A 71 1.26 19.62 -0.75
N PRO A 72 1.94 20.73 -1.07
CA PRO A 72 3.23 20.69 -1.78
C PRO A 72 4.34 19.90 -1.09
N SER A 73 4.28 19.72 0.24
CA SER A 73 5.26 18.94 1.00
C SER A 73 5.09 17.42 0.81
N TYR A 74 3.94 16.97 0.28
CA TYR A 74 3.64 15.56 0.09
C TYR A 74 4.73 14.87 -0.70
N LYS A 75 5.38 13.86 -0.11
CA LYS A 75 6.51 13.08 -0.64
C LYS A 75 7.66 13.92 -1.23
N ALA A 76 7.75 15.21 -0.93
CA ALA A 76 8.70 16.12 -1.58
C ALA A 76 10.17 15.75 -1.30
N HIS A 77 10.45 15.19 -0.13
CA HIS A 77 11.79 14.75 0.26
C HIS A 77 12.28 13.48 -0.47
N ARG A 78 11.37 12.78 -1.16
CA ARG A 78 11.66 11.61 -1.99
C ARG A 78 11.85 11.97 -3.46
N VAL A 79 11.68 13.22 -3.87
CA VAL A 79 11.84 13.62 -5.28
C VAL A 79 13.33 13.67 -5.63
N ALA A 80 13.73 12.95 -6.68
CA ALA A 80 15.08 12.97 -7.23
C ALA A 80 15.31 14.21 -8.12
N ASP A 81 16.56 14.48 -8.48
CA ASP A 81 16.94 15.67 -9.27
C ASP A 81 16.28 15.73 -10.66
N ASP A 82 15.90 14.57 -11.21
CA ASP A 82 15.19 14.43 -12.49
C ASP A 82 13.66 14.52 -12.36
N GLY A 83 13.13 14.68 -11.14
CA GLY A 83 11.71 14.75 -10.83
C GLY A 83 11.04 13.41 -10.54
N GLY A 84 11.77 12.29 -10.61
CA GLY A 84 11.30 10.95 -10.24
C GLY A 84 11.29 10.68 -8.74
N ASP A 85 10.95 9.45 -8.34
CA ASP A 85 11.16 8.96 -6.97
C ASP A 85 12.65 8.66 -6.75
N GLN A 86 13.17 8.91 -5.56
CA GLN A 86 14.53 8.56 -5.15
C GLN A 86 14.65 7.04 -4.99
N THR A 87 14.76 6.37 -6.13
CA THR A 87 14.96 4.92 -6.23
C THR A 87 16.44 4.64 -6.44
N PRO A 88 17.08 3.73 -5.68
CA PRO A 88 18.46 3.34 -5.94
C PRO A 88 18.63 2.76 -7.35
N ASP A 89 19.66 3.16 -8.10
CA ASP A 89 19.91 2.70 -9.49
C ASP A 89 19.87 1.16 -9.63
N ALA A 90 20.39 0.45 -8.62
CA ALA A 90 20.39 -1.01 -8.59
C ALA A 90 18.99 -1.63 -8.46
N LEU A 91 18.04 -0.92 -7.85
CA LEU A 91 16.63 -1.29 -7.82
C LEU A 91 15.93 -0.87 -9.11
N GLU A 92 16.21 0.33 -9.63
CA GLU A 92 15.62 0.82 -10.89
C GLU A 92 15.91 -0.14 -12.04
N ALA A 93 17.15 -0.65 -12.14
CA ALA A 93 17.53 -1.67 -13.12
C ALA A 93 16.76 -3.00 -12.99
N GLN A 94 16.18 -3.29 -11.83
CA GLN A 94 15.41 -4.50 -11.56
C GLN A 94 13.92 -4.36 -11.88
N LEU A 95 13.37 -3.14 -11.97
CA LEU A 95 11.93 -2.93 -12.21
C LEU A 95 11.45 -3.53 -13.54
N PRO A 96 12.15 -3.35 -14.68
CA PRO A 96 11.74 -3.99 -15.94
C PRO A 96 11.76 -5.53 -15.85
N VAL A 97 12.69 -6.10 -15.08
CA VAL A 97 12.78 -7.55 -14.88
C VAL A 97 11.61 -8.06 -14.04
N ILE A 98 11.20 -7.31 -13.02
CA ILE A 98 9.98 -7.61 -12.24
C ILE A 98 8.78 -7.65 -13.18
N ASP A 99 8.59 -6.63 -14.01
CA ASP A 99 7.46 -6.57 -14.95
C ASP A 99 7.46 -7.75 -15.94
N GLU A 100 8.61 -8.07 -16.54
CA GLU A 100 8.74 -9.19 -17.47
C GLU A 100 8.41 -10.54 -16.81
N VAL A 101 8.86 -10.74 -15.57
CA VAL A 101 8.61 -11.99 -14.82
C VAL A 101 7.14 -12.11 -14.42
N LEU A 102 6.54 -11.06 -13.85
CA LEU A 102 5.12 -11.07 -13.45
C LEU A 102 4.21 -11.30 -14.66
N ASP A 103 4.51 -10.67 -15.80
CA ASP A 103 3.79 -10.87 -17.06
C ASP A 103 3.95 -12.31 -17.60
N ALA A 104 5.15 -12.88 -17.55
CA ALA A 104 5.40 -14.25 -18.01
C ALA A 104 4.72 -15.31 -17.12
N PHE A 105 4.58 -15.05 -15.82
CA PHE A 105 3.68 -15.84 -14.96
C PHE A 105 2.20 -15.63 -15.33
N GLY A 106 1.84 -14.45 -15.82
CA GLY A 106 0.47 -14.06 -16.11
C GLY A 106 -0.27 -13.51 -14.89
N LEU A 107 0.46 -13.01 -13.89
CA LEU A 107 -0.14 -12.36 -12.73
C LEU A 107 -0.78 -11.04 -13.15
N ALA A 108 -1.98 -10.76 -12.62
CA ALA A 108 -2.67 -9.52 -12.90
C ALA A 108 -1.87 -8.34 -12.33
N ARG A 109 -1.66 -7.31 -13.16
CA ARG A 109 -1.02 -6.06 -12.74
C ARG A 109 -1.98 -4.91 -12.99
N ALA A 110 -2.13 -4.03 -12.00
CA ALA A 110 -3.03 -2.91 -12.08
C ALA A 110 -2.32 -1.63 -11.63
N GLY A 111 -2.25 -0.64 -12.51
CA GLY A 111 -1.84 0.72 -12.22
C GLY A 111 -2.71 1.65 -13.06
N VAL A 112 -3.15 2.77 -12.48
CA VAL A 112 -4.05 3.71 -13.17
C VAL A 112 -3.36 5.07 -13.26
N PRO A 113 -3.17 5.64 -14.46
CA PRO A 113 -2.49 6.93 -14.61
C PRO A 113 -3.07 8.02 -13.70
N GLY A 114 -2.19 8.73 -12.99
CA GLY A 114 -2.56 9.77 -12.02
C GLY A 114 -2.93 9.27 -10.63
N TYR A 115 -2.75 7.97 -10.34
CA TYR A 115 -3.02 7.35 -9.04
C TYR A 115 -1.86 6.46 -8.57
N GLU A 116 -1.80 6.29 -7.26
CA GLU A 116 -0.84 5.43 -6.57
C GLU A 116 -1.35 3.98 -6.50
N ALA A 117 -0.46 3.04 -6.17
CA ALA A 117 -0.81 1.67 -5.85
C ALA A 117 -1.86 1.61 -4.72
N ASP A 118 -1.74 2.51 -3.73
CA ASP A 118 -2.65 2.61 -2.58
C ASP A 118 -4.11 2.90 -2.99
N ASP A 119 -4.29 3.72 -4.02
CA ASP A 119 -5.61 4.06 -4.57
C ASP A 119 -6.22 2.92 -5.39
N VAL A 120 -5.36 2.22 -6.14
CA VAL A 120 -5.75 0.99 -6.84
C VAL A 120 -6.17 -0.08 -5.83
N ILE A 121 -5.40 -0.24 -4.74
CA ILE A 121 -5.72 -1.14 -3.63
C ILE A 121 -7.04 -0.74 -2.98
N GLY A 122 -7.22 0.54 -2.63
CA GLY A 122 -8.45 1.05 -2.02
C GLY A 122 -9.67 0.74 -2.87
N THR A 123 -9.57 0.99 -4.18
CA THR A 123 -10.66 0.74 -5.13
C THR A 123 -10.97 -0.75 -5.28
N LEU A 124 -9.94 -1.59 -5.47
CA LEU A 124 -10.13 -3.03 -5.63
C LEU A 124 -10.56 -3.71 -4.34
N ALA A 125 -10.15 -3.22 -3.17
CA ALA A 125 -10.55 -3.75 -1.88
C ALA A 125 -12.05 -3.53 -1.64
N VAL A 126 -12.57 -2.33 -1.91
CA VAL A 126 -14.00 -2.04 -1.79
C VAL A 126 -14.82 -2.89 -2.75
N ARG A 127 -14.36 -3.06 -4.01
CA ARG A 127 -15.04 -3.92 -4.99
C ARG A 127 -15.01 -5.38 -4.59
N GLY A 128 -13.83 -5.90 -4.22
CA GLY A 128 -13.64 -7.30 -3.86
C GLY A 128 -14.33 -7.71 -2.56
N ALA A 129 -14.51 -6.77 -1.63
CA ALA A 129 -15.24 -7.00 -0.38
C ALA A 129 -16.71 -7.42 -0.60
N ALA A 130 -17.30 -7.10 -1.76
CA ALA A 130 -18.63 -7.58 -2.12
C ALA A 130 -18.65 -9.08 -2.47
N ASP A 131 -17.52 -9.64 -2.90
CA ASP A 131 -17.40 -11.03 -3.38
C ASP A 131 -16.87 -11.99 -2.31
N GLY A 132 -16.11 -11.50 -1.33
CA GLY A 132 -15.48 -12.33 -0.31
C GLY A 132 -14.34 -11.66 0.46
N PRO A 133 -13.53 -12.48 1.17
CA PRO A 133 -12.33 -12.02 1.89
C PRO A 133 -11.33 -11.28 1.00
N VAL A 134 -10.77 -10.19 1.52
CA VAL A 134 -9.71 -9.40 0.87
C VAL A 134 -8.51 -9.28 1.80
N ASP A 135 -7.35 -9.75 1.32
CA ASP A 135 -6.06 -9.58 1.97
C ASP A 135 -5.26 -8.49 1.25
N ILE A 136 -4.97 -7.38 1.94
CA ILE A 136 -4.07 -6.33 1.45
C ILE A 136 -2.68 -6.59 2.01
N VAL A 137 -1.66 -6.77 1.16
CA VAL A 137 -0.29 -7.06 1.58
C VAL A 137 0.58 -5.84 1.38
N THR A 138 0.96 -5.18 2.47
CA THR A 138 1.71 -3.91 2.41
C THR A 138 2.58 -3.69 3.65
N GLY A 139 3.64 -2.89 3.50
CA GLY A 139 4.40 -2.29 4.60
C GLY A 139 3.87 -0.91 5.03
N ASP A 140 2.89 -0.36 4.32
CA ASP A 140 2.27 0.93 4.60
C ASP A 140 1.16 0.79 5.66
N ARG A 141 1.10 1.76 6.56
CA ARG A 141 0.07 1.82 7.59
C ARG A 141 -1.15 2.59 7.12
N ASP A 142 -1.03 3.42 6.08
CA ASP A 142 -2.14 4.24 5.59
C ASP A 142 -3.28 3.38 5.06
N LEU A 143 -2.97 2.19 4.55
CA LEU A 143 -3.95 1.17 4.15
C LEU A 143 -4.70 0.52 5.31
N PHE A 144 -4.35 0.79 6.58
CA PHE A 144 -5.20 0.43 7.72
C PHE A 144 -6.55 1.17 7.66
N GLN A 145 -6.66 2.27 6.92
CA GLN A 145 -7.93 2.96 6.74
C GLN A 145 -9.00 2.14 6.01
N LEU A 146 -8.60 1.05 5.35
CA LEU A 146 -9.48 0.17 4.56
C LEU A 146 -10.08 -0.98 5.39
N VAL A 147 -9.66 -1.17 6.64
CA VAL A 147 -10.27 -2.20 7.50
C VAL A 147 -11.53 -1.64 8.16
N ASP A 148 -12.55 -2.48 8.31
CA ASP A 148 -13.83 -2.12 8.94
C ASP A 148 -14.37 -3.25 9.83
N ASP A 149 -15.23 -2.90 10.77
CA ASP A 149 -15.77 -3.84 11.77
C ASP A 149 -16.69 -4.87 11.12
N GLY A 150 -16.30 -6.15 11.18
CA GLY A 150 -17.03 -7.24 10.55
C GLY A 150 -16.91 -7.29 9.03
N GLY A 151 -16.12 -6.39 8.42
CA GLY A 151 -15.80 -6.39 7.00
C GLY A 151 -14.85 -7.53 6.61
N PRO A 152 -14.84 -7.93 5.33
CA PRO A 152 -13.99 -9.02 4.85
C PRO A 152 -12.54 -8.59 4.55
N VAL A 153 -12.21 -7.31 4.73
CA VAL A 153 -10.89 -6.73 4.42
C VAL A 153 -9.96 -6.81 5.62
N CYS A 154 -8.74 -7.31 5.42
CA CYS A 154 -7.66 -7.21 6.41
C CYS A 154 -6.33 -6.85 5.75
N VAL A 155 -5.43 -6.24 6.53
CA VAL A 155 -4.08 -5.88 6.08
C VAL A 155 -3.08 -6.88 6.64
N LEU A 156 -2.38 -7.58 5.75
CA LEU A 156 -1.22 -8.42 6.05
C LEU A 156 0.04 -7.53 6.11
N TYR A 157 0.25 -6.91 7.26
CA TYR A 157 1.26 -5.89 7.47
C TYR A 157 2.68 -6.48 7.55
N THR A 158 3.58 -5.99 6.69
CA THR A 158 4.88 -6.61 6.41
C THR A 158 6.06 -6.05 7.22
N ALA A 159 5.84 -5.17 8.19
CA ALA A 159 6.94 -4.52 8.94
C ALA A 159 7.84 -5.48 9.72
N ARG A 160 7.38 -6.69 10.05
CA ARG A 160 8.21 -7.76 10.68
C ARG A 160 8.70 -8.81 9.67
N GLY A 161 8.59 -8.46 8.39
CA GLY A 161 8.88 -9.29 7.24
C GLY A 161 7.76 -10.27 6.89
N ILE A 162 7.77 -10.76 5.64
CA ILE A 162 6.78 -11.71 5.11
C ILE A 162 6.73 -13.03 5.92
N ARG A 163 7.76 -13.34 6.71
CA ARG A 163 7.72 -14.53 7.57
C ARG A 163 6.85 -14.39 8.81
N ASN A 164 6.64 -13.15 9.27
CA ASN A 164 5.97 -12.81 10.53
C ASN A 164 4.94 -11.70 10.27
N LEU A 165 4.04 -11.95 9.30
CA LEU A 165 2.97 -11.01 8.95
C LEU A 165 2.12 -10.70 10.18
N GLN A 166 1.85 -9.41 10.40
CA GLN A 166 0.86 -8.99 11.38
C GLN A 166 -0.46 -8.85 10.65
N ILE A 167 -1.46 -9.66 11.01
CA ILE A 167 -2.81 -9.50 10.48
C ILE A 167 -3.44 -8.34 11.23
N MET A 168 -3.76 -7.27 10.49
CA MET A 168 -4.37 -6.06 11.00
C MET A 168 -5.79 -5.99 10.46
N GLY A 169 -6.78 -6.42 11.25
CA GLY A 169 -8.19 -6.11 11.03
C GLY A 169 -8.65 -4.98 11.96
N GLU A 170 -9.96 -4.71 11.99
CA GLU A 170 -10.54 -3.67 12.83
C GLU A 170 -10.13 -3.81 14.30
N LYS A 171 -10.20 -5.02 14.85
CA LYS A 171 -9.89 -5.28 16.26
C LYS A 171 -8.44 -4.98 16.59
N GLU A 172 -7.52 -5.36 15.72
CA GLU A 172 -6.08 -5.13 15.91
C GLU A 172 -5.72 -3.66 15.74
N VAL A 173 -6.33 -2.96 14.78
CA VAL A 173 -6.14 -1.51 14.60
C VAL A 173 -6.70 -0.76 15.82
N ALA A 174 -7.91 -1.07 16.26
CA ALA A 174 -8.54 -0.47 17.43
C ALA A 174 -7.73 -0.71 18.72
N ALA A 175 -7.25 -1.94 18.94
CA ALA A 175 -6.43 -2.27 20.10
C ALA A 175 -5.08 -1.53 20.10
N LYS A 176 -4.48 -1.32 18.92
CA LYS A 176 -3.14 -0.72 18.79
C LYS A 176 -3.17 0.81 18.80
N TYR A 177 -4.16 1.42 18.15
CA TYR A 177 -4.21 2.86 17.92
C TYR A 177 -5.33 3.58 18.69
N GLY A 178 -6.29 2.84 19.26
CA GLY A 178 -7.41 3.42 20.01
C GLY A 178 -8.46 4.11 19.13
N ILE A 179 -8.52 3.74 17.85
CA ILE A 179 -9.41 4.28 16.81
C ILE A 179 -9.89 3.15 15.90
N PRO A 180 -11.08 3.26 15.28
CA PRO A 180 -11.48 2.32 14.23
C PRO A 180 -10.60 2.45 12.99
N GLY A 181 -10.55 1.40 12.16
CA GLY A 181 -9.80 1.33 10.91
C GLY A 181 -10.02 2.55 10.03
N ARG A 182 -11.28 2.81 9.66
CA ARG A 182 -11.70 3.99 8.88
C ARG A 182 -11.18 5.36 9.40
N GLY A 183 -10.86 5.46 10.69
CA GLY A 183 -10.31 6.66 11.32
C GLY A 183 -8.79 6.80 11.22
N TYR A 184 -8.08 5.81 10.67
CA TYR A 184 -6.61 5.82 10.60
C TYR A 184 -6.07 7.00 9.79
N GLY A 185 -6.70 7.31 8.65
CA GLY A 185 -6.31 8.45 7.81
C GLY A 185 -6.46 9.80 8.54
N ASP A 186 -7.56 10.02 9.25
CA ASP A 186 -7.75 11.22 10.07
C ASP A 186 -6.71 11.30 11.20
N TYR A 187 -6.44 10.17 11.83
CA TYR A 187 -5.43 10.06 12.87
C TYR A 187 -4.05 10.44 12.34
N ALA A 188 -3.63 9.87 11.21
CA ALA A 188 -2.36 10.17 10.55
C ALA A 188 -2.27 11.65 10.16
N THR A 189 -3.35 12.22 9.60
CA THR A 189 -3.46 13.66 9.27
C THR A 189 -3.15 14.54 10.48
N LEU A 190 -3.72 14.19 11.65
CA LEU A 190 -3.57 14.95 12.90
C LEU A 190 -2.17 14.82 13.51
N ARG A 191 -1.62 13.60 13.60
CA ARG A 191 -0.28 13.36 14.19
C ARG A 191 0.87 13.70 13.25
N GLY A 192 0.59 13.83 11.95
CA GLY A 192 1.58 13.92 10.89
C GLY A 192 2.14 12.56 10.50
N ASP A 193 2.69 12.49 9.30
CA ASP A 193 3.40 11.33 8.78
C ASP A 193 4.68 11.75 8.05
N PRO A 194 5.85 11.60 8.69
CA PRO A 194 7.12 12.01 8.11
C PRO A 194 7.49 11.26 6.82
N SER A 195 7.09 9.99 6.64
CA SER A 195 7.44 9.23 5.42
C SER A 195 6.76 9.80 4.17
N ASP A 196 5.63 10.47 4.36
CA ASP A 196 4.88 11.15 3.31
C ASP A 196 5.06 12.67 3.33
N GLY A 197 5.92 13.19 4.21
CA GLY A 197 6.16 14.63 4.32
C GLY A 197 4.95 15.41 4.86
N LEU A 198 4.10 14.76 5.65
CA LEU A 198 2.95 15.36 6.31
C LEU A 198 3.38 15.90 7.68
N PRO A 199 3.33 17.23 7.91
CA PRO A 199 3.81 17.82 9.16
C PRO A 199 2.92 17.53 10.38
N GLY A 200 1.64 17.20 10.16
CA GLY A 200 0.67 17.07 11.24
C GLY A 200 0.27 18.42 11.86
N VAL A 201 -0.59 18.36 12.87
CA VAL A 201 -0.98 19.55 13.61
C VAL A 201 0.00 19.81 14.76
N PRO A 202 0.64 20.99 14.85
CA PRO A 202 1.63 21.26 15.88
C PRO A 202 1.14 21.02 17.31
N GLY A 203 1.85 20.17 18.04
CA GLY A 203 1.50 19.82 19.43
C GLY A 203 0.37 18.80 19.57
N VAL A 204 0.00 18.12 18.49
CA VAL A 204 -0.92 16.97 18.47
C VAL A 204 -0.14 15.72 18.12
N GLY A 205 0.09 14.86 19.12
CA GLY A 205 0.63 13.52 18.92
C GLY A 205 -0.44 12.44 19.04
N ASP A 206 -0.02 11.19 18.93
CA ASP A 206 -0.86 9.99 18.87
C ASP A 206 -2.07 10.00 19.82
N LYS A 207 -1.83 10.28 21.12
CA LYS A 207 -2.91 10.27 22.12
C LYS A 207 -3.98 11.32 21.87
N THR A 208 -3.57 12.52 21.45
CA THR A 208 -4.51 13.62 21.18
C THR A 208 -5.23 13.38 19.87
N ALA A 209 -4.51 12.90 18.85
CA ALA A 209 -5.11 12.52 17.56
C ALA A 209 -6.19 11.44 17.75
N ALA A 210 -5.88 10.35 18.46
CA ALA A 210 -6.85 9.29 18.73
C ALA A 210 -8.07 9.78 19.52
N ALA A 211 -7.86 10.64 20.53
CA ALA A 211 -8.97 11.21 21.29
C ALA A 211 -9.88 12.10 20.43
N LEU A 212 -9.31 12.88 19.51
CA LEU A 212 -10.08 13.72 18.58
C LEU A 212 -10.87 12.88 17.57
N VAL A 213 -10.24 11.89 16.93
CA VAL A 213 -10.89 10.98 15.98
C VAL A 213 -12.02 10.21 16.67
N THR A 214 -11.78 9.65 17.85
CA THR A 214 -12.83 8.94 18.61
C THR A 214 -13.99 9.85 19.01
N ARG A 215 -13.72 11.14 19.32
CA ARG A 215 -14.77 12.08 19.74
C ARG A 215 -15.60 12.62 18.59
N PHE A 216 -14.95 12.96 17.48
CA PHE A 216 -15.52 13.71 16.37
C PHE A 216 -15.68 12.89 15.08
N GLY A 217 -15.18 11.66 15.06
CA GLY A 217 -15.30 10.73 13.94
C GLY A 217 -14.20 10.91 12.89
N SER A 218 -14.01 12.13 12.41
CA SER A 218 -13.10 12.46 11.30
C SER A 218 -12.53 13.88 11.40
N VAL A 219 -11.59 14.23 10.51
CA VAL A 219 -11.13 15.61 10.33
C VAL A 219 -12.29 16.53 9.93
N GLU A 220 -13.15 16.11 9.00
CA GLU A 220 -14.37 16.83 8.64
C GLU A 220 -15.26 17.09 9.88
N GLY A 221 -15.47 16.07 10.71
CA GLY A 221 -16.23 16.20 11.96
C GLY A 221 -15.61 17.17 12.95
N ILE A 222 -14.27 17.24 13.01
CA ILE A 222 -13.55 18.23 13.82
C ILE A 222 -13.80 19.64 13.29
N LEU A 223 -13.66 19.87 11.98
CA LEU A 223 -13.87 21.17 11.35
C LEU A 223 -15.32 21.65 11.54
N ALA A 224 -16.29 20.77 11.34
CA ALA A 224 -17.71 21.06 11.59
C ALA A 224 -17.98 21.44 13.05
N ALA A 225 -17.34 20.76 14.02
CA ALA A 225 -17.46 21.10 15.43
C ALA A 225 -16.88 22.49 15.75
N LEU A 226 -15.78 22.87 15.11
CA LEU A 226 -15.21 24.22 15.25
C LEU A 226 -16.15 25.29 14.68
N ASP A 227 -16.75 25.05 13.51
CA ASP A 227 -17.70 25.96 12.87
C ASP A 227 -18.98 26.16 13.68
N ALA A 228 -19.45 25.09 14.32
CA ALA A 228 -20.57 25.15 15.26
C ALA A 228 -20.24 25.84 16.60
N GLY A 229 -18.98 26.24 16.83
CA GLY A 229 -18.54 26.84 18.08
C GLY A 229 -18.51 25.86 19.26
N THR A 230 -18.34 24.56 19.00
CA THR A 230 -18.30 23.54 20.04
C THR A 230 -17.01 23.64 20.84
N ASP A 231 -17.11 23.85 22.16
CA ASP A 231 -15.95 23.84 23.07
C ASP A 231 -15.75 22.47 23.76
N GLU A 232 -16.82 21.69 23.93
CA GLU A 232 -16.77 20.41 24.64
C GLU A 232 -16.13 19.29 23.81
N GLY A 233 -15.42 18.38 24.48
CA GLY A 233 -14.84 17.18 23.85
C GLY A 233 -13.45 17.37 23.24
N PHE A 234 -12.97 18.62 23.09
CA PHE A 234 -11.58 18.87 22.72
C PHE A 234 -10.64 18.66 23.93
N PRO A 235 -9.56 17.88 23.81
CA PRO A 235 -8.50 17.86 24.81
C PRO A 235 -7.90 19.25 25.05
N ALA A 236 -7.26 19.45 26.20
CA ALA A 236 -6.75 20.76 26.61
C ALA A 236 -5.86 21.43 25.53
N GLY A 237 -6.31 22.60 25.06
CA GLY A 237 -5.63 23.38 24.02
C GLY A 237 -5.74 22.81 22.60
N ALA A 238 -6.35 21.63 22.40
CA ALA A 238 -6.50 21.01 21.08
C ALA A 238 -7.39 21.85 20.16
N ARG A 239 -8.51 22.40 20.68
CA ARG A 239 -9.43 23.24 19.90
C ARG A 239 -8.70 24.39 19.18
N ARG A 240 -7.92 25.18 19.93
CA ARG A 240 -7.13 26.29 19.38
C ARG A 240 -6.10 25.82 18.34
N ARG A 241 -5.51 24.64 18.53
CA ARG A 241 -4.57 24.07 17.55
C ARG A 241 -5.27 23.65 16.26
N MET A 242 -6.46 23.04 16.36
CA MET A 242 -7.26 22.68 15.19
C MET A 242 -7.68 23.93 14.42
N GLU A 243 -8.15 24.96 15.15
CA GLU A 243 -8.49 26.26 14.59
C GLU A 243 -7.32 26.88 13.80
N ALA A 244 -6.11 26.85 14.37
CA ALA A 244 -4.90 27.36 13.72
C ALA A 244 -4.41 26.49 12.54
N ALA A 245 -4.86 25.23 12.45
CA ALA A 245 -4.44 24.28 11.43
C ALA A 245 -5.52 23.97 10.38
N ARG A 246 -6.63 24.73 10.35
CA ARG A 246 -7.79 24.49 9.47
C ARG A 246 -7.41 24.29 8.00
N GLU A 247 -6.58 25.17 7.46
CA GLU A 247 -6.15 25.10 6.05
C GLU A 247 -5.37 23.83 5.76
N TYR A 248 -4.44 23.45 6.66
CA TYR A 248 -3.71 22.18 6.55
C TYR A 248 -4.65 20.98 6.64
N LEU A 249 -5.59 20.98 7.59
CA LEU A 249 -6.52 19.87 7.79
C LEU A 249 -7.41 19.63 6.56
N ALA A 250 -7.94 20.71 5.97
CA ALA A 250 -8.74 20.63 4.75
C ALA A 250 -7.91 20.13 3.55
N ALA A 251 -6.66 20.56 3.43
CA ALA A 251 -5.76 20.12 2.36
C ALA A 251 -5.31 18.66 2.53
N ALA A 252 -4.91 18.28 3.73
CA ALA A 252 -4.33 16.98 4.04
C ALA A 252 -5.35 15.83 3.89
N GLU A 253 -6.65 16.10 4.05
CA GLU A 253 -7.69 15.09 3.82
C GLU A 253 -7.64 14.54 2.38
N THR A 254 -7.45 15.41 1.38
CA THR A 254 -7.30 15.00 -0.02
C THR A 254 -6.05 14.14 -0.26
N VAL A 255 -5.03 14.31 0.59
CA VAL A 255 -3.74 13.64 0.44
C VAL A 255 -3.75 12.27 1.11
N VAL A 256 -4.26 12.19 2.34
CA VAL A 256 -4.19 10.99 3.19
C VAL A 256 -5.28 9.97 2.87
N ARG A 257 -6.43 10.42 2.34
CA ARG A 257 -7.48 9.50 1.94
C ARG A 257 -7.07 8.75 0.67
N VAL A 258 -7.12 7.43 0.76
CA VAL A 258 -7.00 6.56 -0.41
C VAL A 258 -8.27 6.67 -1.24
N VAL A 259 -8.13 6.78 -2.55
CA VAL A 259 -9.26 6.78 -3.48
C VAL A 259 -9.81 5.36 -3.57
N THR A 260 -11.14 5.23 -3.54
CA THR A 260 -11.81 3.91 -3.44
C THR A 260 -12.80 3.63 -4.57
N ASP A 261 -12.89 4.53 -5.54
CA ASP A 261 -13.90 4.55 -6.58
C ASP A 261 -13.35 4.90 -7.97
N ILE A 262 -12.07 4.58 -8.24
CA ILE A 262 -11.44 4.83 -9.55
C ILE A 262 -12.25 4.17 -10.68
N ASP A 263 -12.87 4.97 -11.55
CA ASP A 263 -13.54 4.50 -12.77
C ASP A 263 -12.59 4.62 -13.97
N ALA A 264 -11.87 3.53 -14.26
CA ALA A 264 -10.84 3.48 -15.28
C ALA A 264 -10.85 2.14 -16.05
N PRO A 265 -10.55 2.15 -17.37
CA PRO A 265 -10.57 0.93 -18.20
C PRO A 265 -9.58 -0.13 -17.73
N GLU A 266 -8.45 0.27 -17.15
CA GLU A 266 -7.42 -0.60 -16.59
C GLU A 266 -7.98 -1.51 -15.48
N LEU A 267 -8.91 -0.98 -14.66
CA LEU A 267 -9.56 -1.77 -13.61
C LEU A 267 -10.79 -2.51 -14.13
N ALA A 268 -11.52 -1.94 -15.09
CA ALA A 268 -12.72 -2.56 -15.64
C ALA A 268 -12.42 -3.82 -16.48
N ALA A 269 -11.27 -3.86 -17.15
CA ALA A 269 -10.83 -4.98 -17.98
C ALA A 269 -9.92 -5.98 -17.25
N LEU A 270 -9.66 -5.78 -15.95
CA LEU A 270 -8.72 -6.58 -15.18
C LEU A 270 -9.23 -8.01 -14.97
N ASP A 271 -8.50 -8.99 -15.48
CA ASP A 271 -8.66 -10.40 -15.08
C ASP A 271 -7.72 -10.69 -13.91
N ASP A 272 -8.29 -10.72 -12.71
CA ASP A 272 -7.55 -10.88 -11.45
C ASP A 272 -7.45 -12.32 -10.95
N ARG A 273 -7.90 -13.29 -11.74
CA ARG A 273 -7.81 -14.71 -11.39
C ARG A 273 -6.34 -15.11 -11.25
N LEU A 274 -6.01 -15.79 -10.14
CA LEU A 274 -4.67 -16.34 -9.96
C LEU A 274 -4.44 -17.41 -11.04
N PRO A 275 -3.36 -17.33 -11.83
CA PRO A 275 -3.12 -18.28 -12.90
C PRO A 275 -2.73 -19.65 -12.33
N ALA A 276 -3.27 -20.74 -12.89
CA ALA A 276 -2.95 -22.11 -12.48
C ALA A 276 -1.56 -22.60 -12.94
N GLY A 277 -0.82 -21.75 -13.66
CA GLY A 277 0.48 -22.02 -14.22
C GLY A 277 0.98 -20.81 -15.01
N ALA A 278 2.21 -20.86 -15.51
CA ALA A 278 2.77 -19.76 -16.27
C ALA A 278 2.02 -19.49 -17.57
N ARG A 279 1.74 -18.21 -17.85
CA ARG A 279 1.23 -17.74 -19.14
C ARG A 279 2.21 -18.01 -20.27
N ASP A 280 3.50 -17.76 -20.04
CA ASP A 280 4.57 -17.97 -21.01
C ASP A 280 5.73 -18.76 -20.37
N PRO A 281 5.66 -20.11 -20.37
CA PRO A 281 6.68 -20.96 -19.78
C PRO A 281 8.06 -20.80 -20.44
N GLU A 282 8.12 -20.58 -21.76
CA GLU A 282 9.38 -20.45 -22.49
C GLU A 282 10.09 -19.15 -22.10
N LYS A 283 9.35 -18.03 -22.04
CA LYS A 283 9.87 -16.75 -21.57
C LYS A 283 10.32 -16.84 -20.10
N LEU A 284 9.56 -17.53 -19.23
CA LEU A 284 9.99 -17.73 -17.84
C LEU A 284 11.30 -18.51 -17.72
N VAL A 285 11.52 -19.54 -18.54
CA VAL A 285 12.80 -20.27 -18.56
C VAL A 285 13.93 -19.34 -19.01
N ALA A 286 13.73 -18.59 -20.10
CA ALA A 286 14.73 -17.63 -20.58
C ALA A 286 15.07 -16.55 -19.54
N LEU A 287 14.07 -16.01 -18.84
CA LEU A 287 14.25 -15.06 -17.75
C LEU A 287 14.95 -15.71 -16.54
N ALA A 288 14.59 -16.93 -16.19
CA ALA A 288 15.19 -17.66 -15.09
C ALA A 288 16.67 -17.96 -15.32
N ASP A 289 17.04 -18.31 -16.54
CA ASP A 289 18.43 -18.54 -16.92
C ASP A 289 19.21 -17.22 -16.96
N ARG A 290 18.68 -16.20 -17.65
CA ARG A 290 19.35 -14.89 -17.80
C ARG A 290 19.60 -14.20 -16.46
N TRP A 291 18.60 -14.20 -15.58
CA TRP A 291 18.61 -13.44 -14.34
C TRP A 291 18.88 -14.30 -13.10
N ASN A 292 19.28 -15.57 -13.30
CA ASN A 292 19.51 -16.53 -12.22
C ASN A 292 18.30 -16.61 -11.26
N LEU A 293 17.09 -16.85 -11.77
CA LEU A 293 15.83 -16.88 -10.98
C LEU A 293 15.24 -18.28 -10.82
N GLY A 294 15.91 -19.33 -11.28
CA GLY A 294 15.34 -20.69 -11.32
C GLY A 294 14.78 -21.19 -9.97
N GLY A 295 15.43 -20.88 -8.86
CA GLY A 295 14.95 -21.24 -7.51
C GLY A 295 13.60 -20.58 -7.15
N PRO A 296 13.53 -19.22 -7.08
CA PRO A 296 12.28 -18.49 -6.85
C PRO A 296 11.18 -18.82 -7.85
N VAL A 297 11.48 -18.88 -9.14
CA VAL A 297 10.50 -19.20 -10.20
C VAL A 297 9.85 -20.55 -9.95
N ASN A 298 10.65 -21.59 -9.68
CA ASN A 298 10.12 -22.92 -9.38
C ASN A 298 9.27 -22.94 -8.11
N ARG A 299 9.60 -22.16 -7.08
CA ARG A 299 8.77 -22.07 -5.87
C ARG A 299 7.40 -21.46 -6.17
N LEU A 300 7.35 -20.39 -6.96
CA LEU A 300 6.07 -19.79 -7.34
C LEU A 300 5.25 -20.72 -8.24
N LEU A 301 5.86 -21.35 -9.26
CA LEU A 301 5.17 -22.35 -10.08
C LEU A 301 4.54 -23.46 -9.23
N ASN A 302 5.29 -24.01 -8.27
CA ASN A 302 4.77 -25.04 -7.37
C ASN A 302 3.63 -24.53 -6.47
N ALA A 303 3.64 -23.26 -6.08
CA ALA A 303 2.58 -22.65 -5.29
C ALA A 303 1.28 -22.45 -6.11
N LEU A 304 1.40 -22.13 -7.41
CA LEU A 304 0.25 -21.93 -8.31
C LEU A 304 -0.46 -23.23 -8.71
N THR A 305 0.26 -24.35 -8.70
CA THR A 305 -0.28 -25.66 -9.15
C THR A 305 -0.99 -26.48 -8.07
N ARG A 306 -1.14 -25.94 -6.85
CA ARG A 306 -1.73 -26.64 -5.69
C ARG A 306 -3.16 -26.19 -5.47
#